data_AF-L8Y0H6-F1
#
_entry.id   AF-L8Y0H6-F1
#
_cell.length_a   1.000
_cell.length_b   1.000
_cell.length_c   1.000
_cell.angle_alpha   90.00
_cell.angle_beta   90.00
_cell.angle_gamma   90.00
#
_symmetry.space_group_name_H-M   'P 1'
#
loop_
_entity.id
_entity.type
_entity.pdbx_description
1 polymer ?
#
loop_
_entity_poly.entity_id
_entity_poly.type
_entity_poly.pdbx_seq_one_letter_code
_entity_poly.pdbx_strand_id
1 'polypeptide(L)'
;MAKDKCVICTIGTSIANGCELQSEYFKTGHPWEEDTSVFEQQISIRVAQLKNNVHKISAEINSLERLGLTKNSKVVLLATDNAASKACANELKIVIVQLFNLAKQNVEIKRINGLQVHDVKLLKEKGFRELITSVLTYLTDDDINYQYDLVLNPTGGYKGVIPFLIVLGMLYGKRSVYIFEHAEQLINLPPLPFTFDIDIYNRVVPALKRIDEQTAISEQEYYSCIIDYTEHEKPLFSSFIEPIDNNMVTISALAEVLLSIENRNAVPIVSQSVIDGLQDDMTHPGLALKRLIKNSVNPLWRKQHSEKWYTTDLIVIKQNATAERLAGFIKDNAFHVAYAFRTHEAYERDLPKYNENSAKNMNYTQWVMVENIGQAQSNHHADLLKERDQLLIDKIQLSKQVQILEDKVGANDLVKLEDRIQIDELQQTVIELEQQLLNVKIMLGSQEIESQQIQPQLKQQKSTLKGLWSKFLYMFQIK
;
A
#
# COMPACT_ATOMS: atom_id res chain seq x y z
N MET A 1 14.02 3.19 -28.46
CA MET A 1 14.82 4.34 -28.00
C MET A 1 14.87 4.30 -26.49
N ALA A 2 16.01 4.63 -25.87
CA ALA A 2 16.07 4.80 -24.42
C ALA A 2 15.24 6.03 -24.04
N LYS A 3 14.40 5.92 -23.00
CA LYS A 3 13.60 7.05 -22.49
C LYS A 3 14.52 8.10 -21.88
N ASP A 4 14.13 9.38 -22.00
CA ASP A 4 14.75 10.45 -21.22
C ASP A 4 14.49 10.24 -19.72
N LYS A 5 15.28 10.85 -18.83
CA LYS A 5 15.14 10.58 -17.39
C LYS A 5 14.24 11.60 -16.72
N CYS A 6 13.42 11.15 -15.76
CA CYS A 6 12.78 12.00 -14.78
C CYS A 6 13.39 11.67 -13.41
N VAL A 7 14.23 12.56 -12.89
CA VAL A 7 14.95 12.33 -11.63
C VAL A 7 14.24 13.04 -10.50
N ILE A 8 13.77 12.27 -9.51
CA ILE A 8 13.18 12.79 -8.29
C ILE A 8 14.28 12.82 -7.23
N CYS A 9 14.78 14.01 -6.92
CA CYS A 9 15.97 14.22 -6.11
C CYS A 9 15.62 14.93 -4.81
N THR A 10 15.98 14.34 -3.68
CA THR A 10 15.96 15.08 -2.41
C THR A 10 17.12 16.05 -2.37
N ILE A 11 16.90 17.20 -1.73
CA ILE A 11 17.93 18.22 -1.60
C ILE A 11 18.44 18.29 -0.17
N GLY A 12 19.75 18.41 -0.04
CA GLY A 12 20.42 18.86 1.16
C GLY A 12 20.93 20.25 0.98
N THR A 13 21.92 20.57 1.81
CA THR A 13 22.46 21.92 1.94
C THR A 13 23.93 22.00 1.56
N SER A 14 24.47 20.94 0.94
CA SER A 14 25.89 20.83 0.56
C SER A 14 26.32 21.90 -0.45
N ILE A 15 25.40 22.40 -1.27
CA ILE A 15 25.65 23.52 -2.19
C ILE A 15 26.06 24.80 -1.46
N ALA A 16 25.59 24.98 -0.22
CA ALA A 16 25.87 26.13 0.62
C ALA A 16 27.12 25.99 1.49
N ASN A 17 27.88 24.89 1.37
CA ASN A 17 29.05 24.63 2.22
C ASN A 17 30.08 25.77 2.19
N GLY A 18 30.34 26.38 3.35
CA GLY A 18 31.29 27.49 3.48
C GLY A 18 30.72 28.87 3.16
N CYS A 19 29.40 28.99 2.93
CA CYS A 19 28.72 30.29 2.95
C CYS A 19 28.58 30.78 4.39
N GLU A 20 28.73 32.08 4.62
CA GLU A 20 28.70 32.68 5.97
C GLU A 20 27.34 32.46 6.66
N LEU A 21 26.25 32.65 5.90
CA LEU A 21 24.88 32.51 6.39
C LEU A 21 24.44 31.05 6.60
N GLN A 22 25.26 30.06 6.20
CA GLN A 22 24.93 28.64 6.35
C GLN A 22 24.61 28.29 7.81
N SER A 23 25.44 28.75 8.74
CA SER A 23 25.30 28.43 10.17
C SER A 23 24.07 29.08 10.82
N GLU A 24 23.56 30.17 10.25
CA GLU A 24 22.37 30.88 10.72
C GLU A 24 21.11 30.15 10.25
N TYR A 25 20.93 30.01 8.95
CA TYR A 25 19.73 29.39 8.37
C TYR A 25 19.54 27.92 8.74
N PHE A 26 20.57 27.22 9.23
CA PHE A 26 20.45 25.82 9.69
C PHE A 26 19.93 25.70 11.13
N LYS A 27 19.76 26.83 11.83
CA LYS A 27 19.12 26.85 13.14
C LYS A 27 17.60 26.85 13.00
N THR A 28 16.94 26.54 14.11
CA THR A 28 15.48 26.67 14.25
C THR A 28 15.04 28.13 14.05
N GLY A 29 13.85 28.34 13.51
CA GLY A 29 13.21 29.66 13.45
C GLY A 29 13.23 30.35 12.09
N HIS A 30 13.75 29.68 11.05
CA HIS A 30 13.79 30.18 9.68
C HIS A 30 12.75 29.49 8.77
N PRO A 31 11.50 30.00 8.71
CA PRO A 31 10.44 29.40 7.89
C PRO A 31 10.71 29.56 6.40
N TRP A 32 10.10 28.72 5.56
CA TRP A 32 10.25 28.76 4.10
C TRP A 32 9.98 30.14 3.47
N GLU A 33 9.07 30.91 4.05
CA GLU A 33 8.60 32.20 3.56
C GLU A 33 9.64 33.32 3.71
N GLU A 34 10.66 33.12 4.55
CA GLU A 34 11.72 34.10 4.79
C GLU A 34 12.45 34.49 3.49
N ASP A 35 12.89 35.74 3.41
CA ASP A 35 13.71 36.20 2.30
C ASP A 35 15.10 35.56 2.38
N THR A 36 15.45 34.84 1.32
CA THR A 36 16.70 34.08 1.20
C THR A 36 17.66 34.72 0.20
N SER A 37 17.35 35.91 -0.34
CA SER A 37 18.08 36.52 -1.46
C SER A 37 19.58 36.68 -1.19
N VAL A 38 19.96 37.11 0.02
CA VAL A 38 21.38 37.27 0.38
C VAL A 38 22.08 35.91 0.48
N PHE A 39 21.39 34.90 1.02
CA PHE A 39 21.96 33.56 1.13
C PHE A 39 22.12 32.90 -0.25
N GLU A 40 21.12 33.06 -1.13
CA GLU A 40 21.17 32.64 -2.54
C GLU A 40 22.35 33.28 -3.27
N GLN A 41 22.59 34.59 -3.08
CA GLN A 41 23.76 35.27 -3.64
C GLN A 41 25.08 34.68 -3.17
N GLN A 42 25.22 34.37 -1.87
CA GLN A 42 26.44 33.72 -1.34
C GLN A 42 26.66 32.35 -1.97
N ILE A 43 25.61 31.54 -2.06
CA ILE A 43 25.65 30.24 -2.73
C ILE A 43 26.06 30.41 -4.20
N SER A 44 25.48 31.38 -4.91
CA SER A 44 25.79 31.64 -6.33
C SER A 44 27.26 32.01 -6.55
N ILE A 45 27.84 32.86 -5.68
CA ILE A 45 29.27 33.22 -5.70
C ILE A 45 30.13 31.97 -5.51
N ARG A 46 29.79 31.13 -4.51
CA ARG A 46 30.47 29.87 -4.27
C ARG A 46 30.40 28.95 -5.49
N VAL A 47 29.23 28.78 -6.09
CA VAL A 47 29.06 27.91 -7.26
C VAL A 47 29.90 28.42 -8.43
N ALA A 48 29.97 29.74 -8.63
CA ALA A 48 30.80 30.34 -9.67
C ALA A 48 32.29 29.99 -9.53
N GLN A 49 32.80 29.87 -8.30
CA GLN A 49 34.18 29.44 -8.01
C GLN A 49 34.43 27.96 -8.32
N LEU A 50 33.39 27.14 -8.39
CA LEU A 50 33.46 25.69 -8.60
C LEU A 50 33.08 25.25 -10.03
N LYS A 51 32.87 26.17 -10.97
CA LYS A 51 32.47 25.87 -12.35
C LYS A 51 33.38 24.87 -13.07
N ASN A 52 34.68 24.82 -12.73
CA ASN A 52 35.65 23.88 -13.31
C ASN A 52 35.68 22.51 -12.59
N ASN A 53 34.99 22.36 -11.46
CA ASN A 53 34.92 21.13 -10.66
C ASN A 53 33.45 20.86 -10.27
N VAL A 54 32.61 20.63 -11.28
CA VAL A 54 31.15 20.52 -11.17
C VAL A 54 30.70 19.53 -10.08
N HIS A 55 31.36 18.38 -9.97
CA HIS A 55 31.08 17.36 -8.95
C HIS A 55 31.29 17.83 -7.49
N LYS A 56 32.02 18.94 -7.26
CA LYS A 56 32.22 19.54 -5.92
C LYS A 56 31.18 20.60 -5.56
N ILE A 57 30.30 20.96 -6.50
CA ILE A 57 29.24 21.95 -6.26
C ILE A 57 28.33 21.46 -5.14
N SER A 58 27.79 20.25 -5.28
CA SER A 58 26.91 19.64 -4.29
C SER A 58 26.79 18.12 -4.54
N ALA A 59 26.28 17.37 -3.57
CA ALA A 59 26.01 15.94 -3.73
C ALA A 59 24.94 15.65 -4.81
N GLU A 60 23.97 16.55 -4.97
CA GLU A 60 22.94 16.51 -6.01
C GLU A 60 23.56 16.70 -7.39
N ILE A 61 24.39 17.73 -7.59
CA ILE A 61 25.07 17.95 -8.88
C ILE A 61 26.00 16.78 -9.23
N ASN A 62 26.75 16.28 -8.24
CA ASN A 62 27.61 15.11 -8.35
C ASN A 62 26.83 13.89 -8.88
N SER A 63 25.68 13.58 -8.28
CA SER A 63 24.86 12.44 -8.71
C SER A 63 24.18 12.67 -10.07
N LEU A 64 23.64 13.87 -10.33
CA LEU A 64 22.95 14.21 -11.58
C LEU A 64 23.88 14.17 -12.79
N GLU A 65 25.14 14.63 -12.66
CA GLU A 65 26.15 14.58 -13.72
C GLU A 65 26.35 13.15 -14.25
N ARG A 66 26.37 12.17 -13.34
CA ARG A 66 26.60 10.75 -13.68
C ARG A 66 25.37 10.03 -14.22
N LEU A 67 24.18 10.64 -14.13
CA LEU A 67 22.95 10.05 -14.63
C LEU A 67 22.79 10.19 -16.14
N GLY A 68 23.65 10.97 -16.82
CA GLY A 68 23.55 11.17 -18.27
C GLY A 68 22.21 11.78 -18.64
N LEU A 69 21.91 12.95 -18.09
CA LEU A 69 20.73 13.73 -18.42
C LEU A 69 20.86 14.29 -19.85
N THR A 70 19.73 14.44 -20.51
CA THR A 70 19.61 15.10 -21.82
C THR A 70 18.85 16.41 -21.66
N LYS A 71 18.82 17.27 -22.70
CA LYS A 71 18.02 18.51 -22.73
C LYS A 71 16.51 18.30 -22.51
N ASN A 72 16.04 17.07 -22.73
CA ASN A 72 14.64 16.67 -22.57
C ASN A 72 14.36 16.01 -21.22
N SER A 73 15.37 15.72 -20.41
CA SER A 73 15.19 15.12 -19.09
C SER A 73 14.43 16.08 -18.16
N LYS A 74 13.83 15.54 -17.10
CA LYS A 74 13.14 16.29 -16.04
C LYS A 74 13.85 16.05 -14.72
N VAL A 75 13.93 17.08 -13.88
CA VAL A 75 14.46 17.00 -12.51
C VAL A 75 13.45 17.62 -11.56
N VAL A 76 13.08 16.88 -10.52
CA VAL A 76 12.18 17.30 -9.45
C VAL A 76 12.97 17.37 -8.17
N LEU A 77 13.13 18.57 -7.61
CA LEU A 77 13.85 18.84 -6.38
C LEU A 77 12.87 18.83 -5.20
N LEU A 78 12.97 17.83 -4.32
CA LEU A 78 12.16 17.72 -3.11
C LEU A 78 12.83 18.48 -1.98
N ALA A 79 12.24 19.61 -1.60
CA ALA A 79 12.77 20.55 -0.62
C ALA A 79 12.11 20.39 0.75
N THR A 80 12.92 20.39 1.80
CA THR A 80 12.43 20.45 3.20
C THR A 80 11.80 21.81 3.50
N ASP A 81 10.90 21.84 4.48
CA ASP A 81 10.06 22.99 4.80
C ASP A 81 10.79 24.05 5.66
N ASN A 82 11.81 24.70 5.11
CA ASN A 82 12.56 25.78 5.77
C ASN A 82 13.29 26.68 4.75
N ALA A 83 13.72 27.86 5.18
CA ALA A 83 14.41 28.83 4.32
C ALA A 83 15.77 28.34 3.80
N ALA A 84 16.55 27.59 4.59
CA ALA A 84 17.83 27.06 4.12
C ALA A 84 17.65 26.18 2.87
N SER A 85 16.64 25.32 2.90
CA SER A 85 16.28 24.42 1.81
C SER A 85 15.75 25.18 0.59
N LYS A 86 14.99 26.25 0.79
CA LYS A 86 14.54 27.15 -0.29
C LYS A 86 15.72 27.78 -1.02
N ALA A 87 16.66 28.38 -0.28
CA ALA A 87 17.84 29.01 -0.85
C ALA A 87 18.67 28.00 -1.68
N CYS A 88 18.90 26.82 -1.11
CA CYS A 88 19.62 25.74 -1.80
C CYS A 88 18.88 25.23 -3.04
N ALA A 89 17.54 25.08 -2.97
CA ALA A 89 16.72 24.62 -4.10
C ALA A 89 16.74 25.60 -5.28
N ASN A 90 16.63 26.90 -4.98
CA ASN A 90 16.62 27.96 -5.97
C ASN A 90 17.94 27.98 -6.76
N GLU A 91 19.07 27.95 -6.06
CA GLU A 91 20.39 27.91 -6.70
C GLU A 91 20.64 26.58 -7.42
N LEU A 92 20.27 25.44 -6.83
CA LEU A 92 20.35 24.14 -7.52
C LEU A 92 19.58 24.18 -8.84
N LYS A 93 18.36 24.74 -8.87
CA LYS A 93 17.57 24.85 -10.09
C LYS A 93 18.28 25.67 -11.17
N ILE A 94 18.89 26.80 -10.81
CA ILE A 94 19.65 27.64 -11.75
C ILE A 94 20.83 26.84 -12.33
N VAL A 95 21.58 26.17 -11.45
CA VAL A 95 22.78 25.40 -11.80
C VAL A 95 22.44 24.20 -12.70
N ILE A 96 21.39 23.45 -12.38
CA ILE A 96 20.91 22.30 -13.15
C ILE A 96 20.47 22.72 -14.56
N VAL A 97 19.71 23.82 -14.67
CA VAL A 97 19.28 24.38 -15.96
C VAL A 97 20.49 24.72 -16.83
N GLN A 98 21.50 25.38 -16.26
CA GLN A 98 22.69 25.82 -16.98
C GLN A 98 23.62 24.65 -17.36
N LEU A 99 23.95 23.79 -16.41
CA LEU A 99 24.93 22.71 -16.61
C LEU A 99 24.42 21.63 -17.56
N PHE A 100 23.13 21.29 -17.50
CA PHE A 100 22.55 20.20 -18.29
C PHE A 100 21.75 20.71 -19.50
N ASN A 101 21.76 22.02 -19.76
CA ASN A 101 21.02 22.67 -20.85
C ASN A 101 19.53 22.25 -20.87
N LEU A 102 18.92 22.21 -19.68
CA LEU A 102 17.53 21.83 -19.47
C LEU A 102 16.64 23.06 -19.63
N ALA A 103 15.44 22.88 -20.17
CA ALA A 103 14.45 23.94 -20.16
C ALA A 103 14.03 24.27 -18.70
N LYS A 104 13.81 25.55 -18.37
CA LYS A 104 13.51 25.98 -16.99
C LYS A 104 12.28 25.27 -16.39
N GLN A 105 11.31 24.92 -17.23
CA GLN A 105 10.11 24.17 -16.85
C GLN A 105 10.38 22.68 -16.54
N ASN A 106 11.51 22.13 -17.00
CA ASN A 106 11.90 20.75 -16.74
C ASN A 106 12.63 20.60 -15.39
N VAL A 107 12.87 21.69 -14.67
CA VAL A 107 13.46 21.66 -13.32
C VAL A 107 12.44 22.22 -12.34
N GLU A 108 11.83 21.35 -11.56
CA GLU A 108 10.76 21.68 -10.62
C GLU A 108 11.30 21.71 -9.18
N ILE A 109 10.81 22.64 -8.37
CA ILE A 109 11.05 22.65 -6.92
C ILE A 109 9.73 22.33 -6.25
N LYS A 110 9.71 21.24 -5.49
CA LYS A 110 8.55 20.80 -4.70
C LYS A 110 8.90 20.98 -3.22
N ARG A 111 8.33 22.01 -2.59
CA ARG A 111 8.33 22.14 -1.13
C ARG A 111 7.49 21.02 -0.55
N ILE A 112 8.04 20.27 0.39
CA ILE A 112 7.32 19.24 1.13
C ILE A 112 6.91 19.81 2.48
N ASN A 113 5.66 20.26 2.58
CA ASN A 113 5.12 20.90 3.78
C ASN A 113 5.26 20.00 5.02
N GLY A 114 5.77 20.54 6.12
CA GLY A 114 6.01 19.82 7.37
C GLY A 114 7.25 18.91 7.37
N LEU A 115 7.96 18.74 6.25
CA LEU A 115 9.20 17.96 6.22
C LEU A 115 10.37 18.79 6.77
N GLN A 116 10.66 18.66 8.06
CA GLN A 116 11.72 19.39 8.75
C GLN A 116 12.30 18.55 9.92
N VAL A 117 13.34 19.04 10.61
CA VAL A 117 14.05 18.27 11.66
C VAL A 117 13.91 18.82 13.09
N HIS A 118 13.15 19.90 13.28
CA HIS A 118 13.05 20.63 14.55
C HIS A 118 11.76 20.40 15.32
N ASP A 119 10.70 19.97 14.63
CA ASP A 119 9.39 19.59 15.17
C ASP A 119 9.09 18.18 14.70
N VAL A 120 9.46 17.22 15.54
CA VAL A 120 9.29 15.78 15.26
C VAL A 120 7.81 15.42 15.10
N LYS A 121 6.90 16.12 15.79
CA LYS A 121 5.46 15.87 15.70
C LYS A 121 4.94 16.28 14.31
N LEU A 122 5.26 17.49 13.87
CA LEU A 122 4.90 17.96 12.52
C LEU A 122 5.53 17.10 11.41
N LEU A 123 6.78 16.69 11.59
CA LEU A 123 7.46 15.78 10.67
C LEU A 123 6.70 14.46 10.49
N LYS A 124 6.26 13.84 11.59
CA LYS A 124 5.53 12.57 11.58
C LYS A 124 4.11 12.72 11.04
N GLU A 125 3.34 13.67 11.57
CA GLU A 125 1.92 13.83 11.27
C GLU A 125 1.67 14.39 9.85
N LYS A 126 2.64 15.14 9.30
CA LYS A 126 2.49 15.82 8.01
C LYS A 126 3.66 15.61 7.07
N GLY A 127 4.89 15.83 7.53
CA GLY A 127 6.07 15.87 6.66
C GLY A 127 6.32 14.59 5.85
N PHE A 128 6.29 13.42 6.49
CA PHE A 128 6.47 12.15 5.78
C PHE A 128 5.29 11.83 4.85
N ARG A 129 4.05 12.08 5.29
CA ARG A 129 2.85 11.88 4.44
C ARG A 129 2.94 12.73 3.18
N GLU A 130 3.26 14.02 3.30
CA GLU A 130 3.41 14.93 2.17
C GLU A 130 4.56 14.54 1.24
N LEU A 131 5.66 14.02 1.79
CA LEU A 131 6.77 13.49 0.99
C LEU A 131 6.29 12.33 0.11
N ILE A 132 5.61 11.37 0.71
CA ILE A 132 5.12 10.16 0.05
C ILE A 132 4.12 10.52 -1.04
N THR A 133 3.09 11.30 -0.71
CA THR A 133 2.08 11.73 -1.68
C THR A 133 2.70 12.51 -2.84
N SER A 134 3.64 13.42 -2.55
CA SER A 134 4.35 14.20 -3.59
C SER A 134 5.23 13.35 -4.50
N VAL A 135 5.82 12.26 -4.01
CA VAL A 135 6.61 11.34 -4.86
C VAL A 135 5.68 10.47 -5.70
N LEU A 136 4.57 10.03 -5.11
CA LEU A 136 3.60 9.18 -5.77
C LEU A 136 2.94 9.84 -6.97
N THR A 137 2.68 11.15 -6.94
CA THR A 137 2.17 11.88 -8.12
C THR A 137 3.05 11.71 -9.35
N TYR A 138 4.33 11.38 -9.20
CA TYR A 138 5.21 11.05 -10.32
C TYR A 138 5.24 9.56 -10.60
N LEU A 139 5.31 8.74 -9.55
CA LEU A 139 5.41 7.29 -9.71
C LEU A 139 4.16 6.66 -10.34
N THR A 140 2.98 7.26 -10.14
CA THR A 140 1.68 6.78 -10.64
C THR A 140 1.18 7.51 -11.89
N ASP A 141 1.89 8.53 -12.37
CA ASP A 141 1.49 9.28 -13.57
C ASP A 141 1.87 8.49 -14.84
N ASP A 142 0.87 8.04 -15.59
CA ASP A 142 1.05 7.19 -16.77
C ASP A 142 1.78 7.92 -17.91
N ASP A 143 1.55 9.22 -18.09
CA ASP A 143 2.21 10.02 -19.13
C ASP A 143 3.70 10.19 -18.81
N ILE A 144 4.04 10.50 -17.56
CA ILE A 144 5.43 10.60 -17.10
C ILE A 144 6.11 9.24 -17.21
N ASN A 145 5.44 8.16 -16.80
CA ASN A 145 5.99 6.80 -16.90
C ASN A 145 6.15 6.33 -18.35
N TYR A 146 5.29 6.79 -19.26
CA TYR A 146 5.43 6.51 -20.68
C TYR A 146 6.61 7.26 -21.28
N GLN A 147 6.74 8.56 -20.97
CA GLN A 147 7.77 9.43 -21.55
C GLN A 147 9.16 9.22 -20.96
N TYR A 148 9.26 8.91 -19.66
CA TYR A 148 10.54 8.94 -18.92
C TYR A 148 10.93 7.61 -18.27
N ASP A 149 12.24 7.44 -18.06
CA ASP A 149 12.84 6.54 -17.06
C ASP A 149 12.87 7.28 -15.71
N LEU A 150 12.00 6.88 -14.78
CA LEU A 150 11.94 7.49 -13.45
C LEU A 150 13.06 6.95 -12.57
N VAL A 151 13.82 7.87 -11.97
CA VAL A 151 14.95 7.57 -11.10
C VAL A 151 14.79 8.30 -9.77
N LEU A 152 14.81 7.55 -8.67
CA LEU A 152 14.84 8.14 -7.33
C LEU A 152 16.29 8.43 -6.93
N ASN A 153 16.56 9.68 -6.54
CA ASN A 153 17.89 10.13 -6.14
C ASN A 153 17.85 10.69 -4.71
N PRO A 154 17.84 9.83 -3.68
CA PRO A 154 17.84 10.23 -2.28
C PRO A 154 19.24 10.66 -1.77
N THR A 155 20.08 11.24 -2.63
CA THR A 155 21.49 11.53 -2.33
C THR A 155 21.66 12.74 -1.39
N GLY A 156 20.80 13.75 -1.53
CA GLY A 156 20.83 14.97 -0.71
C GLY A 156 19.82 14.94 0.43
N GLY A 157 20.06 15.71 1.48
CA GLY A 157 19.01 16.07 2.44
C GLY A 157 18.93 15.22 3.70
N TYR A 158 17.75 15.28 4.33
CA TYR A 158 17.50 14.62 5.60
C TYR A 158 17.56 13.10 5.45
N LYS A 159 18.58 12.46 6.03
CA LYS A 159 18.83 11.01 5.88
C LYS A 159 17.64 10.13 6.30
N GLY A 160 16.74 10.65 7.16
CA GLY A 160 15.53 9.94 7.57
C GLY A 160 14.53 9.66 6.44
N VAL A 161 14.60 10.37 5.30
CA VAL A 161 13.70 10.14 4.17
C VAL A 161 14.14 9.00 3.24
N ILE A 162 15.42 8.62 3.30
CA ILE A 162 16.02 7.65 2.37
C ILE A 162 15.25 6.32 2.38
N PRO A 163 14.92 5.69 3.54
CA PRO A 163 14.23 4.40 3.55
C PRO A 163 12.89 4.44 2.82
N PHE A 164 12.11 5.51 2.98
CA PHE A 164 10.81 5.67 2.31
C PHE A 164 10.95 5.71 0.80
N LEU A 165 11.91 6.46 0.27
CA LEU A 165 12.16 6.55 -1.17
C LEU A 165 12.68 5.24 -1.74
N ILE A 166 13.55 4.52 -1.02
CA ILE A 166 14.03 3.21 -1.46
C ILE A 166 12.86 2.20 -1.54
N VAL A 167 12.01 2.14 -0.52
CA VAL A 167 10.83 1.26 -0.50
C VAL A 167 9.86 1.61 -1.64
N LEU A 168 9.54 2.89 -1.83
CA LEU A 168 8.72 3.35 -2.96
C LEU A 168 9.31 2.95 -4.31
N GLY A 169 10.62 3.12 -4.49
CA GLY A 169 11.33 2.67 -5.70
C GLY A 169 11.14 1.19 -5.94
N MET A 170 11.37 0.34 -4.93
CA MET A 170 11.21 -1.11 -5.04
C MET A 170 9.78 -1.51 -5.43
N LEU A 171 8.78 -0.93 -4.77
CA LEU A 171 7.36 -1.23 -5.03
C LEU A 171 6.92 -0.90 -6.45
N TYR A 172 7.28 0.30 -6.90
CA TYR A 172 6.96 0.78 -8.24
C TYR A 172 7.92 0.27 -9.31
N GLY A 173 8.88 -0.59 -8.94
CA GLY A 173 9.89 -1.12 -9.87
C GLY A 173 10.75 -0.03 -10.48
N LYS A 174 10.99 1.07 -9.76
CA LYS A 174 11.87 2.16 -10.16
C LYS A 174 13.21 2.04 -9.45
N ARG A 175 14.29 2.27 -10.20
CA ARG A 175 15.63 2.24 -9.62
C ARG A 175 15.87 3.47 -8.75
N SER A 176 16.68 3.25 -7.72
CA SER A 176 17.24 4.33 -6.91
C SER A 176 18.73 4.46 -7.20
N VAL A 177 19.27 5.66 -7.05
CA VAL A 177 20.71 5.90 -7.18
C VAL A 177 21.25 6.57 -5.93
N TYR A 178 22.51 6.30 -5.65
CA TYR A 178 23.20 6.86 -4.50
C TYR A 178 24.66 7.10 -4.85
N ILE A 179 25.25 8.16 -4.30
CA ILE A 179 26.70 8.36 -4.34
C ILE A 179 27.22 8.36 -2.90
N PHE A 180 28.19 7.49 -2.63
CA PHE A 180 28.85 7.45 -1.33
C PHE A 180 29.74 8.69 -1.17
N GLU A 181 29.78 9.26 0.03
CA GLU A 181 30.63 10.42 0.32
C GLU A 181 32.10 10.09 -0.04
N HIS A 182 32.72 10.95 -0.85
CA HIS A 182 34.08 10.78 -1.41
C HIS A 182 34.26 9.69 -2.48
N ALA A 183 33.22 8.95 -2.87
CA ALA A 183 33.30 8.00 -3.97
C ALA A 183 33.05 8.66 -5.34
N GLU A 184 33.80 8.24 -6.35
CA GLU A 184 33.63 8.72 -7.74
C GLU A 184 32.56 7.94 -8.52
N GLN A 185 32.03 6.85 -7.98
CA GLN A 185 31.10 5.96 -8.69
C GLN A 185 29.67 6.15 -8.22
N LEU A 186 28.75 6.29 -9.19
CA LEU A 186 27.32 6.25 -8.95
C LEU A 186 26.88 4.80 -8.70
N ILE A 187 26.34 4.54 -7.52
CA ILE A 187 25.79 3.23 -7.18
C ILE A 187 24.35 3.20 -7.67
N ASN A 188 24.08 2.31 -8.63
CA ASN A 188 22.72 1.98 -9.03
C ASN A 188 22.18 0.90 -8.10
N LEU A 189 21.06 1.19 -7.44
CA LEU A 189 20.30 0.23 -6.64
C LEU A 189 19.11 -0.25 -7.47
N PRO A 190 19.22 -1.41 -8.15
CA PRO A 190 18.10 -1.95 -8.89
C PRO A 190 16.95 -2.27 -7.93
N PRO A 191 15.68 -2.08 -8.35
CA PRO A 191 14.56 -2.43 -7.50
C PRO A 191 14.50 -3.96 -7.37
N LEU A 192 14.64 -4.46 -6.14
CA LEU A 192 14.30 -5.85 -5.86
C LEU A 192 12.78 -6.02 -6.05
N PRO A 193 12.32 -7.14 -6.63
CA PRO A 193 10.92 -7.51 -6.61
C PRO A 193 10.47 -7.64 -5.16
N PHE A 194 9.84 -6.58 -4.66
CA PHE A 194 9.32 -6.47 -3.32
C PHE A 194 7.80 -6.34 -3.44
N THR A 195 7.08 -7.22 -2.77
CA THR A 195 5.62 -7.26 -2.78
C THR A 195 5.12 -7.31 -1.35
N PHE A 196 3.91 -6.79 -1.13
CA PHE A 196 3.28 -6.90 0.18
C PHE A 196 2.62 -8.26 0.36
N ASP A 197 2.56 -8.66 1.62
CA ASP A 197 1.63 -9.69 2.04
C ASP A 197 0.22 -9.08 2.02
N ILE A 198 -0.49 -9.32 0.92
CA ILE A 198 -1.84 -8.82 0.70
C ILE A 198 -2.82 -9.43 1.70
N ASP A 199 -2.55 -10.63 2.22
CA ASP A 199 -3.43 -11.27 3.20
C ASP A 199 -3.33 -10.55 4.55
N ILE A 200 -2.11 -10.23 5.01
CA ILE A 200 -1.90 -9.39 6.21
C ILE A 200 -2.52 -8.00 6.00
N TYR A 201 -2.31 -7.40 4.84
CA TYR A 201 -2.86 -6.08 4.52
C TYR A 201 -4.39 -6.07 4.58
N ASN A 202 -5.05 -7.03 3.93
CA ASN A 202 -6.52 -7.14 3.92
C ASN A 202 -7.10 -7.27 5.33
N ARG A 203 -6.37 -7.88 6.28
CA ARG A 203 -6.80 -7.98 7.67
C ARG A 203 -6.80 -6.63 8.39
N VAL A 204 -5.86 -5.74 8.09
CA VAL A 204 -5.73 -4.42 8.75
C VAL A 204 -6.51 -3.30 8.06
N VAL A 205 -6.88 -3.46 6.78
CA VAL A 205 -7.63 -2.45 6.00
C VAL A 205 -8.82 -1.83 6.75
N PRO A 206 -9.69 -2.59 7.45
CA PRO A 206 -10.80 -1.98 8.18
C PRO A 206 -10.32 -0.98 9.23
N ALA A 207 -9.26 -1.31 9.99
CA ALA A 207 -8.67 -0.43 10.99
C ALA A 207 -8.07 0.83 10.36
N LEU A 208 -7.38 0.70 9.21
CA LEU A 208 -6.80 1.85 8.51
C LEU A 208 -7.88 2.80 7.96
N LYS A 209 -9.00 2.27 7.46
CA LYS A 209 -10.14 3.09 7.02
C LYS A 209 -10.74 3.91 8.16
N ARG A 210 -10.84 3.32 9.36
CA ARG A 210 -11.30 4.03 10.56
C ARG A 210 -10.38 5.19 10.93
N ILE A 211 -9.07 5.00 10.84
CA ILE A 211 -8.08 6.08 11.03
C ILE A 211 -8.22 7.14 9.93
N ASP A 212 -8.41 6.76 8.68
CA ASP A 212 -8.58 7.70 7.56
C ASP A 212 -9.82 8.60 7.75
N GLU A 213 -10.94 8.03 8.22
CA GLU A 213 -12.18 8.75 8.54
C GLU A 213 -12.03 9.70 9.75
N GLN A 214 -11.30 9.28 10.79
CA GLN A 214 -11.24 9.99 12.07
C GLN A 214 -9.92 10.73 12.31
N THR A 215 -8.98 10.67 11.36
CA THR A 215 -7.57 11.12 11.46
C THR A 215 -6.71 10.32 12.47
N ALA A 216 -7.31 9.87 13.57
CA ALA A 216 -6.72 8.98 14.56
C ALA A 216 -7.83 8.25 15.34
N ILE A 217 -7.52 7.05 15.83
CA ILE A 217 -8.41 6.26 16.71
C ILE A 217 -7.62 5.77 17.92
N SER A 218 -8.29 5.22 18.94
CA SER A 218 -7.58 4.64 20.09
C SER A 218 -6.80 3.38 19.67
N GLU A 219 -5.67 3.10 20.33
CA GLU A 219 -4.90 1.87 20.05
C GLU A 219 -5.77 0.60 20.22
N GLN A 220 -6.66 0.59 21.21
CA GLN A 220 -7.58 -0.53 21.45
C GLN A 220 -8.58 -0.69 20.30
N GLU A 221 -9.18 0.40 19.82
CA GLU A 221 -10.09 0.38 18.67
C GLU A 221 -9.36 -0.13 17.42
N TYR A 222 -8.14 0.34 17.18
CA TYR A 222 -7.32 -0.09 16.05
C TYR A 222 -7.17 -1.62 15.98
N TYR A 223 -6.68 -2.27 17.04
CA TYR A 223 -6.52 -3.74 17.05
C TYR A 223 -7.86 -4.47 16.97
N SER A 224 -8.93 -3.92 17.56
CA SER A 224 -10.27 -4.53 17.49
C SER A 224 -10.86 -4.55 16.08
N CYS A 225 -10.42 -3.65 15.20
CA CYS A 225 -10.85 -3.61 13.80
C CYS A 225 -10.05 -4.55 12.89
N ILE A 226 -9.00 -5.22 13.38
CA ILE A 226 -8.16 -6.10 12.58
C ILE A 226 -8.78 -7.50 12.53
N ILE A 227 -8.96 -8.02 11.32
CA ILE A 227 -9.59 -9.33 11.09
C ILE A 227 -8.68 -10.44 11.64
N ASP A 228 -9.25 -11.32 12.46
CA ASP A 228 -8.58 -12.47 13.08
C ASP A 228 -7.32 -12.09 13.88
N TYR A 229 -7.31 -10.91 14.51
CA TYR A 229 -6.16 -10.45 15.28
C TYR A 229 -5.93 -11.27 16.55
N THR A 230 -4.66 -11.59 16.81
CA THR A 230 -4.20 -12.17 18.08
C THR A 230 -3.11 -11.31 18.70
N GLU A 231 -3.00 -11.31 20.04
CA GLU A 231 -2.00 -10.51 20.76
C GLU A 231 -0.55 -10.80 20.35
N HIS A 232 -0.26 -12.02 19.88
CA HIS A 232 1.06 -12.37 19.37
C HIS A 232 1.44 -11.64 18.08
N GLU A 233 0.46 -11.14 17.34
CA GLU A 233 0.63 -10.38 16.10
C GLU A 233 0.73 -8.87 16.34
N LYS A 234 0.63 -8.42 17.59
CA LYS A 234 0.77 -6.99 17.94
C LYS A 234 2.00 -6.34 17.31
N PRO A 235 3.22 -6.93 17.32
CA PRO A 235 4.40 -6.33 16.69
C PRO A 235 4.30 -6.21 15.16
N LEU A 236 3.55 -7.09 14.52
CA LEU A 236 3.32 -7.04 13.07
C LEU A 236 2.38 -5.89 12.74
N PHE A 237 1.23 -5.82 13.41
CA PHE A 237 0.21 -4.81 13.11
C PHE A 237 0.53 -3.42 13.65
N SER A 238 1.39 -3.31 14.67
CA SER A 238 1.89 -2.01 15.12
C SER A 238 2.74 -1.30 14.06
N SER A 239 3.30 -2.03 13.08
CA SER A 239 4.08 -1.43 11.99
C SER A 239 3.25 -0.53 11.05
N PHE A 240 1.92 -0.68 11.05
CA PHE A 240 1.02 0.13 10.22
C PHE A 240 0.60 1.45 10.88
N ILE A 241 0.97 1.66 12.14
CA ILE A 241 0.52 2.81 12.92
C ILE A 241 1.67 3.52 13.63
N GLU A 242 1.44 4.79 13.95
CA GLU A 242 2.30 5.59 14.82
C GLU A 242 1.49 6.10 16.01
N PRO A 243 2.05 6.04 17.24
CA PRO A 243 1.39 6.61 18.39
C PRO A 243 1.39 8.14 18.30
N ILE A 244 0.26 8.73 18.67
CA ILE A 244 0.10 10.17 18.91
C ILE A 244 -0.34 10.39 20.37
N ASP A 245 -0.55 11.64 20.76
CA ASP A 245 -0.94 11.99 22.14
C ASP A 245 -2.21 11.24 22.60
N ASN A 246 -2.34 11.03 23.91
CA ASN A 246 -3.54 10.45 24.56
C ASN A 246 -3.90 9.00 24.15
N ASN A 247 -2.90 8.14 23.92
CA ASN A 247 -3.11 6.72 23.57
C ASN A 247 -3.87 6.49 22.26
N MET A 248 -3.81 7.49 21.38
CA MET A 248 -4.36 7.45 20.04
C MET A 248 -3.26 7.03 19.06
N VAL A 249 -3.67 6.48 17.93
CA VAL A 249 -2.79 6.02 16.87
C VAL A 249 -3.26 6.58 15.53
N THR A 250 -2.30 6.94 14.68
CA THR A 250 -2.54 7.33 13.29
C THR A 250 -1.79 6.38 12.34
N ILE A 251 -2.07 6.45 11.04
CA ILE A 251 -1.40 5.61 10.04
C ILE A 251 0.08 5.98 9.99
N SER A 252 0.97 4.98 10.04
CA SER A 252 2.41 5.22 9.91
C SER A 252 2.75 5.73 8.52
N ALA A 253 3.83 6.51 8.40
CA ALA A 253 4.25 6.98 7.09
C ALA A 253 4.50 5.84 6.09
N LEU A 254 5.05 4.70 6.53
CA LEU A 254 5.23 3.55 5.65
C LEU A 254 3.89 2.89 5.26
N ALA A 255 2.89 2.89 6.13
CA ALA A 255 1.55 2.40 5.79
C ALA A 255 0.81 3.32 4.81
N GLU A 256 1.05 4.64 4.85
CA GLU A 256 0.51 5.57 3.84
C GLU A 256 1.00 5.25 2.42
N VAL A 257 2.26 4.81 2.28
CA VAL A 257 2.76 4.30 0.99
C VAL A 257 1.89 3.15 0.48
N LEU A 258 1.39 2.29 1.37
CA LEU A 258 0.56 1.14 1.00
C LEU A 258 -0.83 1.59 0.55
N LEU A 259 -1.46 2.43 1.38
CA LEU A 259 -2.82 2.92 1.17
C LEU A 259 -2.95 3.78 -0.10
N SER A 260 -1.84 4.33 -0.57
CA SER A 260 -1.80 5.17 -1.77
C SER A 260 -1.48 4.39 -3.05
N ILE A 261 -0.94 3.17 -2.93
CA ILE A 261 -0.87 2.23 -4.04
C ILE A 261 -2.24 1.57 -4.25
N GLU A 262 -3.00 1.36 -3.18
CA GLU A 262 -4.38 0.91 -3.28
C GLU A 262 -5.26 2.03 -3.84
N ASN A 263 -5.94 1.73 -4.94
CA ASN A 263 -6.85 2.68 -5.56
C ASN A 263 -8.15 2.65 -4.72
N ARG A 264 -8.20 3.45 -3.64
CA ARG A 264 -9.14 3.37 -2.50
C ARG A 264 -10.62 3.25 -2.86
N ASN A 265 -11.01 3.71 -4.06
CA ASN A 265 -12.37 3.71 -4.60
C ASN A 265 -12.51 3.05 -5.97
N ALA A 266 -11.49 2.33 -6.42
CA ALA A 266 -11.53 1.77 -7.76
C ALA A 266 -12.51 0.60 -7.81
N VAL A 267 -13.48 0.73 -8.71
CA VAL A 267 -14.48 -0.29 -8.99
C VAL A 267 -13.95 -1.14 -10.15
N PRO A 268 -14.08 -2.48 -10.10
CA PRO A 268 -13.69 -3.31 -11.23
C PRO A 268 -14.35 -2.85 -12.53
N ILE A 269 -13.55 -2.68 -13.58
CA ILE A 269 -14.08 -2.38 -14.92
C ILE A 269 -14.18 -3.70 -15.67
N VAL A 270 -15.40 -4.11 -15.99
CA VAL A 270 -15.70 -5.48 -16.45
C VAL A 270 -16.58 -5.42 -17.69
N SER A 271 -16.33 -6.32 -18.64
CA SER A 271 -17.16 -6.43 -19.84
C SER A 271 -18.57 -6.88 -19.47
N GLN A 272 -19.58 -6.35 -20.16
CA GLN A 272 -20.97 -6.68 -19.87
C GLN A 272 -21.22 -8.20 -19.95
N SER A 273 -20.59 -8.88 -20.92
CA SER A 273 -20.66 -10.35 -21.04
C SER A 273 -20.15 -11.12 -19.83
N VAL A 274 -19.12 -10.59 -19.13
CA VAL A 274 -18.60 -11.22 -17.92
C VAL A 274 -19.52 -10.96 -16.74
N ILE A 275 -20.09 -9.75 -16.63
CA ILE A 275 -21.08 -9.43 -15.59
C ILE A 275 -22.31 -10.31 -15.76
N ASP A 276 -22.91 -10.35 -16.96
CA ASP A 276 -24.09 -11.17 -17.24
C ASP A 276 -23.84 -12.65 -16.92
N GLY A 277 -22.62 -13.13 -17.19
CA GLY A 277 -22.22 -14.49 -16.92
C GLY A 277 -21.94 -14.79 -15.45
N LEU A 278 -21.62 -13.80 -14.61
CA LEU A 278 -21.19 -14.02 -13.23
C LEU A 278 -22.11 -13.42 -12.17
N GLN A 279 -22.95 -12.43 -12.48
CA GLN A 279 -23.71 -11.66 -11.48
C GLN A 279 -24.47 -12.58 -10.53
N ASP A 280 -25.21 -13.54 -11.06
CA ASP A 280 -26.00 -14.50 -10.25
C ASP A 280 -25.27 -15.85 -10.02
N ASP A 281 -24.00 -15.96 -10.43
CA ASP A 281 -23.20 -17.19 -10.28
C ASP A 281 -22.62 -17.28 -8.86
N MET A 282 -23.24 -18.13 -8.04
CA MET A 282 -22.84 -18.43 -6.66
C MET A 282 -22.06 -19.75 -6.54
N THR A 283 -21.65 -20.36 -7.67
CA THR A 283 -20.81 -21.56 -7.64
C THR A 283 -19.40 -21.23 -7.14
N HIS A 284 -18.66 -22.25 -6.70
CA HIS A 284 -17.27 -22.06 -6.25
C HIS A 284 -16.38 -21.36 -7.31
N PRO A 285 -16.39 -21.75 -8.60
CA PRO A 285 -15.65 -21.03 -9.64
C PRO A 285 -16.19 -19.61 -9.89
N GLY A 286 -17.50 -19.41 -9.82
CA GLY A 286 -18.13 -18.09 -9.96
C GLY A 286 -17.67 -17.11 -8.88
N LEU A 287 -17.72 -17.55 -7.62
CA LEU A 287 -17.20 -16.79 -6.47
C LEU A 287 -15.69 -16.56 -6.57
N ALA A 288 -14.91 -17.56 -7.00
CA ALA A 288 -13.48 -17.40 -7.23
C ALA A 288 -13.18 -16.34 -8.31
N LEU A 289 -13.92 -16.33 -9.42
CA LEU A 289 -13.79 -15.30 -10.46
C LEU A 289 -14.18 -13.91 -9.95
N LYS A 290 -15.28 -13.80 -9.19
CA LYS A 290 -15.67 -12.53 -8.53
C LYS A 290 -14.56 -12.00 -7.62
N ARG A 291 -13.86 -12.88 -6.87
CA ARG A 291 -12.67 -12.51 -6.06
C ARG A 291 -11.52 -12.03 -6.94
N LEU A 292 -11.19 -12.75 -8.00
CA LEU A 292 -10.12 -12.35 -8.92
C LEU A 292 -10.42 -10.97 -9.50
N ILE A 293 -11.67 -10.69 -9.87
CA ILE A 293 -12.10 -9.40 -10.42
C ILE A 293 -11.94 -8.30 -9.37
N LYS A 294 -12.43 -8.53 -8.15
CA LYS A 294 -12.29 -7.59 -7.03
C LYS A 294 -10.82 -7.27 -6.73
N ASN A 295 -9.98 -8.30 -6.65
CA ASN A 295 -8.55 -8.13 -6.35
C ASN A 295 -7.76 -7.51 -7.51
N SER A 296 -8.20 -7.76 -8.75
CA SER A 296 -7.55 -7.22 -9.96
C SER A 296 -7.56 -5.70 -10.02
N VAL A 297 -8.38 -5.03 -9.22
CA VAL A 297 -8.34 -3.56 -9.09
C VAL A 297 -7.01 -3.08 -8.52
N ASN A 298 -6.38 -3.85 -7.62
CA ASN A 298 -5.14 -3.49 -6.96
C ASN A 298 -3.92 -3.70 -7.89
N PRO A 299 -3.17 -2.65 -8.26
CA PRO A 299 -2.03 -2.76 -9.18
C PRO A 299 -0.91 -3.69 -8.70
N LEU A 300 -0.65 -3.75 -7.38
CA LEU A 300 0.38 -4.64 -6.83
C LEU A 300 -0.07 -6.09 -6.91
N TRP A 301 -1.33 -6.36 -6.55
CA TRP A 301 -1.89 -7.69 -6.65
C TRP A 301 -1.85 -8.19 -8.10
N ARG A 302 -2.21 -7.34 -9.08
CA ARG A 302 -2.08 -7.67 -10.50
C ARG A 302 -0.66 -8.04 -10.88
N LYS A 303 0.34 -7.27 -10.44
CA LYS A 303 1.75 -7.53 -10.77
C LYS A 303 2.22 -8.91 -10.31
N GLN A 304 1.66 -9.43 -9.21
CA GLN A 304 1.98 -10.76 -8.68
C GLN A 304 1.18 -11.89 -9.37
N HIS A 305 -0.03 -11.62 -9.82
CA HIS A 305 -0.98 -12.63 -10.31
C HIS A 305 -1.18 -12.60 -11.83
N SER A 306 -0.54 -11.65 -12.52
CA SER A 306 -0.58 -11.55 -13.98
C SER A 306 0.56 -12.29 -14.65
N GLU A 307 0.22 -12.98 -15.73
CA GLU A 307 1.17 -13.65 -16.60
C GLU A 307 0.93 -13.25 -18.05
N LYS A 308 2.02 -13.13 -18.81
CA LYS A 308 1.96 -13.01 -20.26
C LYS A 308 1.93 -14.40 -20.87
N TRP A 309 0.93 -14.66 -21.69
CA TRP A 309 0.75 -15.93 -22.37
C TRP A 309 1.23 -15.79 -23.81
N TYR A 310 1.83 -16.85 -24.37
CA TYR A 310 2.37 -16.80 -25.73
C TYR A 310 1.26 -16.82 -26.80
N THR A 311 0.04 -17.21 -26.44
CA THR A 311 -1.10 -17.40 -27.35
C THR A 311 -2.00 -16.17 -27.49
N THR A 312 -1.80 -15.12 -26.67
CA THR A 312 -2.61 -13.90 -26.69
C THR A 312 -1.79 -12.71 -26.21
N ASP A 313 -2.10 -11.51 -26.70
CA ASP A 313 -1.54 -10.25 -26.21
C ASP A 313 -2.25 -9.72 -24.95
N LEU A 314 -3.32 -10.39 -24.51
CA LEU A 314 -4.04 -10.07 -23.28
C LEU A 314 -3.22 -10.40 -22.03
N ILE A 315 -3.45 -9.61 -20.99
CA ILE A 315 -2.95 -9.87 -19.64
C ILE A 315 -3.87 -10.90 -18.99
N VAL A 316 -3.28 -12.02 -18.55
CA VAL A 316 -4.03 -13.10 -17.90
C VAL A 316 -3.77 -13.04 -16.40
N ILE A 317 -4.82 -12.97 -15.60
CA ILE A 317 -4.76 -12.99 -14.13
C ILE A 317 -5.21 -14.35 -13.62
N LYS A 318 -4.46 -14.90 -12.66
CA LYS A 318 -4.74 -16.20 -12.04
C LYS A 318 -4.37 -16.28 -10.56
N GLN A 319 -4.98 -17.22 -9.84
CA GLN A 319 -4.48 -17.69 -8.55
C GLN A 319 -3.69 -18.98 -8.74
N ASN A 320 -2.64 -19.18 -7.93
CA ASN A 320 -1.82 -20.39 -7.99
C ASN A 320 -2.66 -21.64 -7.66
N ALA A 321 -2.45 -22.70 -8.43
CA ALA A 321 -3.12 -24.00 -8.27
C ALA A 321 -4.65 -24.01 -8.41
N THR A 322 -5.26 -22.99 -9.02
CA THR A 322 -6.70 -22.98 -9.37
C THR A 322 -6.91 -22.99 -10.88
N ALA A 323 -8.14 -23.27 -11.35
CA ALA A 323 -8.48 -23.36 -12.77
C ALA A 323 -8.97 -22.02 -13.36
N GLU A 324 -9.42 -21.10 -12.50
CA GLU A 324 -10.10 -19.86 -12.87
C GLU A 324 -9.13 -18.80 -13.39
N ARG A 325 -9.47 -18.16 -14.51
CA ARG A 325 -8.62 -17.14 -15.14
C ARG A 325 -9.44 -15.93 -15.56
N LEU A 326 -8.85 -14.75 -15.45
CA LEU A 326 -9.34 -13.54 -16.12
C LEU A 326 -8.39 -13.20 -17.27
N ALA A 327 -8.92 -12.65 -18.36
CA ALA A 327 -8.13 -12.07 -19.43
C ALA A 327 -8.62 -10.67 -19.75
N GLY A 328 -7.70 -9.74 -19.96
CA GLY A 328 -8.01 -8.33 -20.14
C GLY A 328 -6.83 -7.48 -20.59
N PHE A 329 -6.99 -6.17 -20.52
CA PHE A 329 -5.94 -5.20 -20.85
C PHE A 329 -5.90 -4.08 -19.80
N ILE A 330 -4.79 -3.34 -19.76
CA ILE A 330 -4.65 -2.17 -18.89
C ILE A 330 -4.87 -0.91 -19.72
N LYS A 331 -5.72 -0.01 -19.23
CA LYS A 331 -5.93 1.32 -19.77
C LYS A 331 -6.11 2.29 -18.59
N ASP A 332 -5.40 3.42 -18.62
CA ASP A 332 -5.45 4.45 -17.57
C ASP A 332 -5.23 3.85 -16.15
N ASN A 333 -4.20 2.99 -16.01
CA ASN A 333 -3.88 2.19 -14.83
C ASN A 333 -5.00 1.27 -14.26
N ALA A 334 -6.13 1.14 -14.97
CA ALA A 334 -7.22 0.24 -14.63
C ALA A 334 -7.14 -1.05 -15.46
N PHE A 335 -7.42 -2.19 -14.83
CA PHE A 335 -7.52 -3.46 -15.53
C PHE A 335 -8.96 -3.68 -16.01
N HIS A 336 -9.12 -3.72 -17.32
CA HIS A 336 -10.38 -4.00 -17.99
C HIS A 336 -10.53 -5.51 -18.16
N VAL A 337 -11.40 -6.13 -17.35
CA VAL A 337 -11.70 -7.56 -17.41
C VAL A 337 -12.55 -7.82 -18.64
N ALA A 338 -11.95 -8.39 -19.69
CA ALA A 338 -12.65 -8.68 -20.95
C ALA A 338 -13.33 -10.05 -20.91
N TYR A 339 -12.64 -11.05 -20.35
CA TYR A 339 -13.08 -12.45 -20.33
C TYR A 339 -12.81 -13.10 -18.96
N ALA A 340 -13.65 -14.08 -18.61
CA ALA A 340 -13.54 -14.86 -17.38
C ALA A 340 -13.77 -16.35 -17.68
N PHE A 341 -12.88 -17.21 -17.19
CA PHE A 341 -12.88 -18.64 -17.47
C PHE A 341 -12.95 -19.44 -16.18
N ARG A 342 -13.91 -20.37 -16.09
CA ARG A 342 -14.17 -21.18 -14.89
C ARG A 342 -13.30 -22.43 -14.78
N THR A 343 -12.83 -22.97 -15.91
CA THR A 343 -12.11 -24.25 -15.95
C THR A 343 -10.89 -24.19 -16.84
N HIS A 344 -10.00 -25.18 -16.69
CA HIS A 344 -8.77 -25.31 -17.47
C HIS A 344 -9.06 -25.48 -18.96
N GLU A 345 -10.00 -26.36 -19.29
CA GLU A 345 -10.37 -26.69 -20.67
C GLU A 345 -10.99 -25.49 -21.38
N ALA A 346 -11.73 -24.66 -20.65
CA ALA A 346 -12.38 -23.48 -21.20
C ALA A 346 -11.36 -22.45 -21.69
N TYR A 347 -10.35 -22.12 -20.87
CA TYR A 347 -9.37 -21.12 -21.28
C TYR A 347 -8.41 -21.67 -22.33
N GLU A 348 -8.01 -22.95 -22.28
CA GLU A 348 -7.12 -23.50 -23.32
C GLU A 348 -7.77 -23.48 -24.70
N ARG A 349 -9.07 -23.77 -24.76
CA ARG A 349 -9.83 -23.77 -26.01
C ARG A 349 -10.08 -22.36 -26.55
N ASP A 350 -10.39 -21.40 -25.68
CA ASP A 350 -10.97 -20.12 -26.12
C ASP A 350 -10.00 -18.93 -26.01
N LEU A 351 -9.10 -18.90 -25.02
CA LEU A 351 -8.14 -17.79 -24.82
C LEU A 351 -7.29 -17.48 -26.07
N PRO A 352 -6.76 -18.46 -26.83
CA PRO A 352 -5.98 -18.19 -28.04
C PRO A 352 -6.76 -17.48 -29.17
N LYS A 353 -8.10 -17.44 -29.08
CA LYS A 353 -8.96 -16.79 -30.08
C LYS A 353 -9.14 -15.30 -29.81
N TYR A 354 -8.73 -14.82 -28.63
CA TYR A 354 -8.96 -13.45 -28.18
C TYR A 354 -7.67 -12.63 -28.19
N ASN A 355 -7.80 -11.34 -28.51
CA ASN A 355 -6.71 -10.37 -28.49
C ASN A 355 -7.16 -9.00 -27.97
N GLU A 356 -6.21 -8.12 -27.71
CA GLU A 356 -6.42 -6.78 -27.15
C GLU A 356 -7.34 -5.93 -28.03
N ASN A 357 -7.23 -6.05 -29.36
CA ASN A 357 -8.10 -5.32 -30.29
C ASN A 357 -9.56 -5.77 -30.17
N SER A 358 -9.82 -7.08 -30.13
CA SER A 358 -11.16 -7.61 -29.92
C SER A 358 -11.72 -7.23 -28.54
N ALA A 359 -10.87 -7.21 -27.50
CA ALA A 359 -11.27 -6.85 -26.16
C ALA A 359 -11.64 -5.36 -26.05
N LYS A 360 -10.85 -4.46 -26.64
CA LYS A 360 -11.11 -3.00 -26.62
C LYS A 360 -12.45 -2.60 -27.24
N ASN A 361 -12.99 -3.42 -28.14
CA ASN A 361 -14.27 -3.18 -28.81
C ASN A 361 -15.49 -3.69 -28.00
N MET A 362 -15.30 -4.28 -26.82
CA MET A 362 -16.38 -4.72 -25.95
C MET A 362 -16.98 -3.57 -25.13
N ASN A 363 -18.19 -3.75 -24.63
CA ASN A 363 -18.84 -2.80 -23.72
C ASN A 363 -18.39 -3.08 -22.28
N TYR A 364 -17.94 -2.03 -21.58
CA TYR A 364 -17.43 -2.11 -20.21
C TYR A 364 -18.24 -1.24 -19.25
N THR A 365 -18.45 -1.75 -18.04
CA THR A 365 -19.10 -1.03 -16.95
C THR A 365 -18.33 -1.19 -15.65
N GLN A 366 -18.50 -0.25 -14.73
CA GLN A 366 -17.99 -0.36 -13.37
C GLN A 366 -18.91 -1.32 -12.58
N TRP A 367 -18.39 -2.46 -12.18
CA TRP A 367 -19.17 -3.48 -11.49
C TRP A 367 -19.08 -3.33 -9.97
N VAL A 368 -20.13 -2.76 -9.38
CA VAL A 368 -20.31 -2.69 -7.92
C VAL A 368 -20.85 -4.02 -7.42
N MET A 369 -19.98 -4.84 -6.82
CA MET A 369 -20.36 -6.11 -6.21
C MET A 369 -20.91 -5.86 -4.81
N VAL A 370 -22.19 -6.17 -4.59
CA VAL A 370 -22.89 -6.01 -3.30
C VAL A 370 -22.74 -7.25 -2.40
N GLU A 371 -22.27 -8.36 -2.97
CA GLU A 371 -22.12 -9.65 -2.29
C GLU A 371 -20.85 -9.67 -1.40
N ASN A 372 -20.97 -10.27 -0.22
CA ASN A 372 -19.83 -10.52 0.66
C ASN A 372 -19.01 -11.70 0.13
N ILE A 373 -18.24 -11.45 -0.93
CA ILE A 373 -17.40 -12.45 -1.59
C ILE A 373 -16.17 -12.68 -0.69
N GLY A 374 -16.33 -13.47 0.38
CA GLY A 374 -15.29 -13.85 1.34
C GLY A 374 -14.13 -14.58 0.68
N GLN A 375 -12.94 -14.62 1.28
CA GLN A 375 -11.73 -15.26 0.74
C GLN A 375 -11.76 -16.80 0.84
N ALA A 376 -10.72 -17.47 0.34
CA ALA A 376 -10.61 -18.93 0.15
C ALA A 376 -11.00 -19.77 1.38
N GLN A 377 -11.25 -21.07 1.17
CA GLN A 377 -11.88 -22.08 2.06
C GLN A 377 -11.31 -22.26 3.50
N SER A 378 -10.47 -21.37 4.03
CA SER A 378 -10.14 -21.27 5.46
C SER A 378 -11.24 -20.61 6.31
N ASN A 379 -12.24 -19.98 5.70
CA ASN A 379 -13.07 -18.96 6.36
C ASN A 379 -14.36 -19.40 7.05
N HIS A 380 -14.76 -20.68 7.07
CA HIS A 380 -15.94 -21.05 7.87
C HIS A 380 -15.74 -20.70 9.36
N HIS A 381 -14.50 -20.81 9.83
CA HIS A 381 -14.11 -20.37 11.16
C HIS A 381 -14.19 -18.84 11.31
N ALA A 382 -13.63 -18.09 10.36
CA ALA A 382 -13.65 -16.62 10.37
C ALA A 382 -15.07 -16.01 10.26
N ASP A 383 -15.99 -16.68 9.56
CA ASP A 383 -17.39 -16.24 9.44
C ASP A 383 -18.16 -16.51 10.75
N LEU A 384 -17.92 -17.65 11.40
CA LEU A 384 -18.43 -17.93 12.75
C LEU A 384 -17.82 -16.97 13.79
N LEU A 385 -16.56 -16.57 13.61
CA LEU A 385 -15.92 -15.56 14.47
C LEU A 385 -16.53 -14.16 14.24
N LYS A 386 -16.81 -13.76 13.00
CA LYS A 386 -17.53 -12.49 12.71
C LYS A 386 -18.95 -12.49 13.26
N GLU A 387 -19.67 -13.60 13.12
CA GLU A 387 -21.00 -13.77 13.70
C GLU A 387 -20.94 -13.67 15.23
N ARG A 388 -19.98 -14.36 15.86
CA ARG A 388 -19.70 -14.21 17.30
C ARG A 388 -19.41 -12.76 17.68
N ASP A 389 -18.56 -12.06 16.92
CA ASP A 389 -18.10 -10.72 17.24
C ASP A 389 -19.24 -9.69 17.13
N GLN A 390 -20.09 -9.82 16.13
CA GLN A 390 -21.29 -8.99 16.01
C GLN A 390 -22.25 -9.23 17.19
N LEU A 391 -22.49 -10.50 17.55
CA LEU A 391 -23.35 -10.86 18.69
C LEU A 391 -22.80 -10.34 20.03
N LEU A 392 -21.46 -10.33 20.21
CA LEU A 392 -20.82 -9.75 21.40
C LEU A 392 -20.96 -8.22 21.46
N ILE A 393 -20.82 -7.54 20.33
CA ILE A 393 -21.01 -6.09 20.24
C ILE A 393 -22.45 -5.72 20.61
N ASP A 394 -23.43 -6.41 20.00
CA ASP A 394 -24.85 -6.17 20.24
C ASP A 394 -25.21 -6.45 21.70
N LYS A 395 -24.67 -7.53 22.29
CA LYS A 395 -24.83 -7.84 23.72
C LYS A 395 -24.27 -6.72 24.61
N ILE A 396 -23.05 -6.24 24.35
CA ILE A 396 -22.42 -5.18 25.16
C ILE A 396 -23.23 -3.88 25.08
N GLN A 397 -23.73 -3.53 23.90
CA GLN A 397 -24.56 -2.34 23.72
C GLN A 397 -25.89 -2.45 24.47
N LEU A 398 -26.57 -3.59 24.35
CA LEU A 398 -27.83 -3.84 25.05
C LEU A 398 -27.65 -3.92 26.57
N SER A 399 -26.61 -4.59 27.07
CA SER A 399 -26.30 -4.62 28.51
C SER A 399 -25.99 -3.22 29.06
N LYS A 400 -25.33 -2.36 28.28
CA LYS A 400 -25.13 -0.95 28.66
C LYS A 400 -26.45 -0.17 28.68
N GLN A 401 -27.35 -0.40 27.73
CA GLN A 401 -28.68 0.23 27.73
C GLN A 401 -29.50 -0.21 28.94
N VAL A 402 -29.49 -1.50 29.28
CA VAL A 402 -30.13 -2.04 30.49
C VAL A 402 -29.55 -1.37 31.73
N GLN A 403 -28.22 -1.31 31.88
CA GLN A 403 -27.59 -0.65 33.03
C GLN A 403 -27.99 0.83 33.14
N ILE A 404 -28.01 1.57 32.03
CA ILE A 404 -28.43 2.98 32.01
C ILE A 404 -29.89 3.14 32.43
N LEU A 405 -30.77 2.21 32.04
CA LEU A 405 -32.18 2.23 32.41
C LEU A 405 -32.36 1.84 33.88
N GLU A 406 -31.64 0.83 34.37
CA GLU A 406 -31.64 0.42 35.78
C GLU A 406 -31.13 1.53 36.70
N ASP A 407 -30.06 2.22 36.31
CA ASP A 407 -29.50 3.36 37.05
C ASP A 407 -30.49 4.55 37.08
N LYS A 408 -31.30 4.73 36.02
CA LYS A 408 -32.38 5.73 35.95
C LYS A 408 -33.60 5.37 36.80
N VAL A 409 -33.83 4.08 37.06
CA VAL A 409 -34.97 3.54 37.82
C VAL A 409 -34.64 3.42 39.32
N GLY A 410 -33.61 4.12 39.80
CA GLY A 410 -33.09 4.10 41.18
C GLY A 410 -34.15 3.95 42.31
N ALA A 411 -33.70 3.35 43.42
CA ALA A 411 -34.43 2.63 44.49
C ALA A 411 -35.69 3.24 45.17
N ASN A 412 -36.30 4.32 44.68
CA ASN A 412 -37.62 4.78 45.12
C ASN A 412 -38.35 5.40 43.92
N ASP A 413 -39.39 4.73 43.44
CA ASP A 413 -40.74 5.29 43.31
C ASP A 413 -41.61 4.41 42.38
N LEU A 414 -42.88 4.28 42.77
CA LEU A 414 -43.93 3.49 42.13
C LEU A 414 -44.38 4.02 40.75
N VAL A 415 -43.55 4.82 40.07
CA VAL A 415 -43.86 5.40 38.78
C VAL A 415 -42.86 4.87 37.77
N LYS A 416 -43.37 3.97 36.92
CA LYS A 416 -43.01 3.62 35.53
C LYS A 416 -42.98 2.11 35.31
N LEU A 417 -44.18 1.53 35.25
CA LEU A 417 -44.39 0.15 34.83
C LEU A 417 -43.83 -0.08 33.41
N GLU A 418 -43.92 0.93 32.53
CA GLU A 418 -43.39 0.91 31.17
C GLU A 418 -41.87 0.76 31.10
N ASP A 419 -41.10 1.50 31.92
CA ASP A 419 -39.63 1.39 31.94
C ASP A 419 -39.19 0.01 32.48
N ARG A 420 -39.93 -0.60 33.42
CA ARG A 420 -39.65 -1.97 33.90
C ARG A 420 -39.97 -3.02 32.84
N ILE A 421 -41.09 -2.90 32.15
CA ILE A 421 -41.44 -3.78 31.02
C ILE A 421 -40.37 -3.69 29.93
N GLN A 422 -39.88 -2.48 29.64
CA GLN A 422 -38.81 -2.28 28.66
C GLN A 422 -37.47 -2.90 29.10
N ILE A 423 -37.14 -2.81 30.39
CA ILE A 423 -35.96 -3.49 30.95
C ILE A 423 -36.11 -5.01 30.80
N ASP A 424 -37.27 -5.57 31.15
CA ASP A 424 -37.54 -7.01 31.03
C ASP A 424 -37.43 -7.50 29.57
N GLU A 425 -37.95 -6.74 28.60
CA GLU A 425 -37.83 -7.04 27.16
C GLU A 425 -36.37 -7.00 26.66
N LEU A 426 -35.60 -6.01 27.10
CA LEU A 426 -34.18 -5.90 26.75
C LEU A 426 -33.35 -7.02 27.41
N GLN A 427 -33.64 -7.38 28.66
CA GLN A 427 -33.01 -8.50 29.34
C GLN A 427 -33.32 -9.82 28.64
N GLN A 428 -34.55 -10.02 28.16
CA GLN A 428 -34.93 -11.19 27.39
C GLN A 428 -34.15 -11.27 26.06
N THR A 429 -33.96 -10.14 25.38
CA THR A 429 -33.16 -10.06 24.15
C THR A 429 -31.68 -10.38 24.42
N VAL A 430 -31.13 -9.95 25.57
CA VAL A 430 -29.77 -10.31 25.99
C VAL A 430 -29.63 -11.83 26.22
N ILE A 431 -30.63 -12.48 26.81
CA ILE A 431 -30.63 -13.94 27.02
C ILE A 431 -30.66 -14.70 25.67
N GLU A 432 -31.42 -14.22 24.69
CA GLU A 432 -31.45 -14.82 23.35
C GLU A 432 -30.11 -14.69 22.63
N LEU A 433 -29.44 -13.54 22.74
CA LEU A 433 -28.08 -13.34 22.22
C LEU A 433 -27.06 -14.25 22.91
N GLU A 434 -27.20 -14.52 24.21
CA GLU A 434 -26.35 -15.47 24.92
C GLU A 434 -26.50 -16.90 24.41
N GLN A 435 -27.73 -17.31 24.05
CA GLN A 435 -27.99 -18.62 23.46
C GLN A 435 -27.39 -18.73 22.06
N GLN A 436 -27.49 -17.67 21.25
CA GLN A 436 -26.85 -17.62 19.93
C GLN A 436 -25.33 -17.70 20.04
N LEU A 437 -24.73 -16.97 21.00
CA LEU A 437 -23.30 -17.04 21.30
C LEU A 437 -22.85 -18.44 21.74
N LEU A 438 -23.68 -19.14 22.52
CA LEU A 438 -23.40 -20.51 22.94
C LEU A 438 -23.41 -21.48 21.74
N ASN A 439 -24.35 -21.32 20.81
CA ASN A 439 -24.42 -22.14 19.60
C ASN A 439 -23.22 -21.91 18.67
N VAL A 440 -22.83 -20.66 18.45
CA VAL A 440 -21.63 -20.31 17.67
C VAL A 440 -20.37 -20.87 18.35
N LYS A 441 -20.28 -20.83 19.69
CA LYS A 441 -19.19 -21.42 20.45
C LYS A 441 -19.11 -22.95 20.31
N ILE A 442 -20.24 -23.64 20.28
CA ILE A 442 -20.31 -25.10 20.03
C ILE A 442 -19.86 -25.42 18.60
N MET A 443 -20.29 -24.62 17.61
CA MET A 443 -19.86 -24.78 16.22
C MET A 443 -18.35 -24.57 16.06
N LEU A 444 -17.79 -23.55 16.70
CA LEU A 444 -16.34 -23.31 16.75
C LEU A 444 -15.56 -24.47 17.40
N GLY A 445 -16.08 -25.07 18.48
CA GLY A 445 -15.44 -26.20 19.18
C GLY A 445 -15.51 -27.54 18.45
N SER A 446 -16.55 -27.77 17.64
CA SER A 446 -16.68 -29.00 16.83
C SER A 446 -15.62 -29.09 15.71
N GLN A 447 -15.12 -27.96 15.22
CA GLN A 447 -14.07 -27.90 14.20
C GLN A 447 -12.66 -28.21 14.74
N GLU A 448 -12.39 -27.94 16.03
CA GLU A 448 -11.11 -28.32 16.66
C GLU A 448 -10.96 -29.85 16.75
N ILE A 449 -12.07 -30.58 16.90
CA ILE A 449 -12.10 -32.05 16.95
C ILE A 449 -11.86 -32.66 15.57
N GLU A 450 -12.46 -32.12 14.50
CA GLU A 450 -12.18 -32.57 13.11
C GLU A 450 -10.74 -32.28 12.69
N SER A 451 -10.19 -31.12 13.09
CA SER A 451 -8.78 -30.74 12.82
C SER A 451 -7.77 -31.69 13.48
N GLN A 452 -8.05 -32.15 14.71
CA GLN A 452 -7.20 -33.09 15.43
C GLN A 452 -7.31 -34.53 14.90
N GLN A 453 -8.44 -34.92 14.27
CA GLN A 453 -8.61 -36.23 13.66
C GLN A 453 -7.95 -36.36 12.27
N ILE A 454 -7.75 -35.25 11.55
CA ILE A 454 -7.12 -35.23 10.21
C ILE A 454 -5.58 -35.31 10.29
N GLN A 455 -4.94 -34.77 11.35
CA GLN A 455 -3.47 -34.79 11.49
C GLN A 455 -2.83 -36.19 11.59
N PRO A 456 -3.41 -37.19 12.29
CA PRO A 456 -2.90 -38.57 12.30
C PRO A 456 -3.00 -39.26 10.94
N GLN A 457 -4.08 -39.02 10.18
CA GLN A 457 -4.30 -39.64 8.86
C GLN A 457 -3.32 -39.11 7.81
N LEU A 458 -2.98 -37.82 7.85
CA LEU A 458 -1.96 -37.21 6.98
C LEU A 458 -0.53 -37.67 7.32
N LYS A 459 -0.23 -37.98 8.59
CA LYS A 459 1.07 -38.58 8.99
C LYS A 459 1.20 -40.03 8.50
N GLN A 460 0.10 -40.81 8.50
CA GLN A 460 0.08 -42.18 7.97
C GLN A 460 0.24 -42.24 6.44
N GLN A 461 -0.34 -41.29 5.69
CA GLN A 461 -0.14 -41.17 4.24
C GLN A 461 1.28 -40.72 3.85
N LYS A 462 1.89 -39.80 4.62
CA LYS A 462 3.29 -39.37 4.37
C LYS A 462 4.33 -40.46 4.67
N SER A 463 4.08 -41.37 5.61
CA SER A 463 4.99 -42.49 5.88
C SER A 463 4.90 -43.60 4.82
N THR A 464 3.71 -43.85 4.27
CA THR A 464 3.50 -44.80 3.15
C THR A 464 4.10 -44.28 1.85
N LEU A 465 4.04 -42.97 1.58
CA LEU A 465 4.71 -42.35 0.43
C LEU A 465 6.25 -42.42 0.53
N LYS A 466 6.85 -42.22 1.72
CA LYS A 466 8.31 -42.41 1.90
C LYS A 466 8.77 -43.86 1.71
N GLY A 467 7.93 -44.85 2.02
CA GLY A 467 8.21 -46.28 1.78
C GLY A 467 8.08 -46.72 0.32
N LEU A 468 7.32 -45.99 -0.51
CA LEU A 468 7.17 -46.25 -1.94
C LEU A 468 8.36 -45.71 -2.74
N TRP A 469 8.91 -44.56 -2.35
CA TRP A 469 10.11 -43.98 -2.99
C TRP A 469 11.39 -44.76 -2.71
N SER A 470 11.51 -45.42 -1.55
CA SER A 470 12.66 -46.30 -1.25
C SER A 470 12.63 -47.63 -2.01
N LYS A 471 11.45 -48.13 -2.39
CA LYS A 471 11.32 -49.31 -3.28
C LYS A 471 11.54 -49.00 -4.75
N PHE A 472 11.23 -47.78 -5.20
CA PHE A 472 11.49 -47.36 -6.58
C PHE A 472 12.99 -47.17 -6.88
N LEU A 473 13.79 -46.74 -5.88
CA LEU A 473 15.25 -46.62 -6.05
C LEU A 473 15.99 -47.97 -6.10
N TYR A 474 15.44 -49.03 -5.48
CA TYR A 474 16.08 -50.36 -5.48
C TYR A 474 15.83 -51.17 -6.76
N MET A 475 14.84 -50.79 -7.59
CA MET A 475 14.52 -51.51 -8.83
C MET A 475 15.32 -51.03 -10.05
N PHE A 476 16.10 -49.95 -9.94
CA PHE A 476 16.94 -49.41 -11.02
C PHE A 476 18.44 -49.73 -10.88
N GLN A 477 18.83 -50.62 -9.95
CA GLN A 477 20.23 -51.01 -9.74
C GLN A 477 20.54 -52.48 -10.05
N ILE A 478 19.67 -53.22 -10.74
CA ILE A 478 19.99 -54.58 -11.21
C ILE A 478 19.57 -54.76 -12.68
N LYS A 479 20.38 -54.25 -13.60
CA LYS A 479 21.04 -55.00 -14.69
C LYS A 479 21.85 -54.07 -15.58
#